data_AF-A0A6A6E986-F1
#
_entry.id   AF-A0A6A6E986-F1
#
_cell.length_a   1.000
_cell.length_b   1.000
_cell.length_c   1.000
_cell.angle_alpha   90.00
_cell.angle_beta   90.00
_cell.angle_gamma   90.00
#
_symmetry.space_group_name_H-M   'P 1'
#
loop_
_entity.id
_entity.type
_entity.pdbx_description
1 polymer ?
#
loop_
_entity_poly.entity_id
_entity_poly.type
_entity_poly.pdbx_seq_one_letter_code
_entity_poly.pdbx_strand_id
1 'polypeptide(L)'
;FDRQKAKQEGRDLTEEKYLSNVINKPAFLEALVQLISKHSLPLSIVEWLEFYALIASVNYVAANVVRISCNKVLDLLKSSFLIHKD
;
A
#
# COMPACT_ATOMS: atom_id res chain seq x y z
N PHE A 1 17.32 -8.90 -22.35
CA PHE A 1 17.69 -8.21 -21.09
C PHE A 1 17.56 -6.69 -21.21
N ASP A 2 17.33 -6.15 -22.41
CA ASP A 2 17.34 -4.69 -22.67
C ASP A 2 16.02 -3.97 -22.32
N ARG A 3 14.89 -4.69 -22.21
CA ARG A 3 13.60 -4.09 -21.81
C ARG A 3 13.52 -3.70 -20.32
N GLN A 4 14.35 -4.29 -19.46
CA GLN A 4 14.44 -3.89 -18.05
C GLN A 4 15.31 -2.65 -17.85
N LYS A 5 16.32 -2.45 -18.73
CA LYS A 5 17.20 -1.28 -18.73
C LYS A 5 16.45 -0.01 -19.15
N ALA A 6 15.63 -0.10 -20.19
CA ALA A 6 14.79 1.02 -20.65
C ALA A 6 13.72 1.47 -19.64
N LYS A 7 13.25 0.57 -18.74
CA LYS A 7 12.36 0.95 -17.63
C LYS A 7 13.08 1.56 -16.42
N GLN A 8 14.41 1.48 -16.37
CA GLN A 8 15.21 2.08 -15.29
C GLN A 8 15.77 3.45 -15.70
N GLU A 9 16.01 3.70 -16.99
CA GLU A 9 16.59 4.94 -17.50
C GLU A 9 15.63 6.16 -17.44
N GLY A 10 14.32 5.95 -17.34
CA GLY A 10 13.32 7.02 -17.18
C GLY A 10 12.82 7.25 -15.75
N ARG A 11 13.36 6.51 -14.77
CA ARG A 11 13.00 6.67 -13.37
C ARG A 11 14.12 7.41 -12.67
N ASP A 12 13.91 8.70 -12.43
CA ASP A 12 14.80 9.43 -11.55
C ASP A 12 14.70 8.79 -10.16
N LEU A 13 15.72 8.02 -9.78
CA LEU A 13 15.81 7.37 -8.47
C LEU A 13 15.70 8.39 -7.33
N THR A 14 16.01 9.66 -7.62
CA THR A 14 15.82 10.80 -6.71
C THR A 14 14.33 11.11 -6.53
N GLU A 15 13.57 11.13 -7.61
CA GLU A 15 12.12 11.36 -7.61
C GLU A 15 11.39 10.22 -6.90
N GLU A 16 11.68 8.95 -7.22
CA GLU A 16 11.07 7.80 -6.53
C GLU A 16 11.36 7.83 -5.02
N LYS A 17 12.59 8.20 -4.64
CA LYS A 17 12.99 8.32 -3.23
C LYS A 17 12.27 9.46 -2.54
N TYR A 18 12.12 10.61 -3.21
CA TYR A 18 11.36 11.74 -2.69
C TYR A 18 9.87 11.38 -2.50
N LEU A 19 9.26 10.79 -3.53
CA LEU A 19 7.85 10.35 -3.52
C LEU A 19 7.59 9.23 -2.49
N SER A 20 8.57 8.38 -2.21
CA SER A 20 8.50 7.38 -1.13
C SER A 20 8.56 8.02 0.26
N ASN A 21 9.41 9.03 0.43
CA ASN A 21 9.64 9.69 1.71
C ASN A 21 8.48 10.58 2.16
N VAL A 22 7.72 11.16 1.22
CA VAL A 22 6.52 11.95 1.55
C VAL A 22 5.34 11.10 2.05
N ILE A 23 5.39 9.78 1.85
CA ILE A 23 4.34 8.89 2.33
C ILE A 23 4.56 8.60 3.82
N ASN A 24 3.67 9.12 4.66
CA ASN A 24 3.58 8.71 6.06
C ASN A 24 3.02 7.28 6.14
N LYS A 25 3.92 6.28 6.11
CA LYS A 25 3.56 4.86 6.09
C LYS A 25 2.70 4.42 7.28
N PRO A 26 2.97 4.85 8.54
CA PRO A 26 2.08 4.58 9.67
C PRO A 26 0.65 5.09 9.46
N ALA A 27 0.49 6.36 9.08
CA ALA A 27 -0.82 6.95 8.86
C ALA A 27 -1.57 6.28 7.69
N PHE A 28 -0.84 5.92 6.63
CA PHE A 28 -1.39 5.19 5.50
C PHE A 28 -1.93 3.81 5.90
N LEU A 29 -1.16 3.05 6.68
CA LEU A 29 -1.56 1.75 7.20
C LEU A 29 -2.82 1.85 8.07
N GLU A 30 -2.86 2.83 8.97
CA GLU A 30 -4.02 3.03 9.85
C GLU A 30 -5.28 3.41 9.07
N ALA A 31 -5.16 4.32 8.10
CA ALA A 31 -6.26 4.69 7.21
C ALA A 31 -6.78 3.47 6.42
N LEU A 32 -5.88 2.61 5.95
CA LEU A 32 -6.24 1.39 5.23
C LEU A 32 -6.97 0.37 6.12
N VAL A 33 -6.49 0.16 7.36
CA VAL A 33 -7.18 -0.68 8.36
C VAL A 33 -8.58 -0.13 8.64
N GLN A 34 -8.72 1.18 8.86
CA GLN A 34 -10.01 1.79 9.13
C GLN A 34 -10.97 1.67 7.93
N LEU A 35 -10.48 1.88 6.71
CA LEU A 35 -11.27 1.73 5.49
C LEU A 35 -11.83 0.30 5.36
N ILE A 36 -10.96 -0.70 5.56
CA ILE A 36 -11.35 -2.12 5.50
C ILE A 36 -12.36 -2.45 6.59
N SER A 37 -12.07 -2.10 7.83
CA SER A 37 -12.89 -2.47 8.98
C SER A 37 -14.23 -1.73 9.02
N LYS A 38 -14.27 -0.42 8.73
CA LYS A 38 -15.50 0.41 8.84
C LYS A 38 -16.48 0.17 7.69
N HIS A 39 -15.98 -0.19 6.52
CA HIS A 39 -16.82 -0.40 5.33
C HIS A 39 -16.96 -1.88 4.96
N SER A 40 -16.52 -2.78 5.84
CA SER A 40 -16.58 -4.23 5.65
C SER A 40 -16.01 -4.68 4.30
N LEU A 41 -14.94 -4.01 3.85
CA LEU A 41 -14.29 -4.35 2.58
C LEU A 41 -13.49 -5.64 2.75
N PRO A 42 -13.36 -6.46 1.70
CA PRO A 42 -12.53 -7.63 1.77
C PRO A 42 -11.06 -7.21 1.92
N LEU A 43 -10.29 -8.00 2.66
CA LEU A 43 -8.85 -7.80 2.80
C LEU A 43 -8.12 -7.82 1.46
N SER A 44 -8.69 -8.50 0.46
CA SER A 44 -8.17 -8.54 -0.91
C SER A 44 -8.32 -7.22 -1.68
N ILE A 45 -8.96 -6.18 -1.13
CA ILE A 45 -9.06 -4.86 -1.80
C ILE A 45 -7.70 -4.28 -2.18
N VAL A 46 -6.66 -4.59 -1.39
CA VAL A 46 -5.27 -4.18 -1.67
C VAL A 46 -4.66 -4.84 -2.90
N GLU A 47 -5.30 -5.91 -3.41
CA GLU A 47 -4.92 -6.64 -4.62
C GLU A 47 -5.74 -6.19 -5.84
N TRP A 48 -6.79 -5.39 -5.64
CA TRP A 48 -7.64 -4.91 -6.73
C TRP A 48 -6.88 -3.90 -7.60
N LEU A 49 -6.95 -4.10 -8.91
CA LEU A 49 -6.24 -3.25 -9.87
C LEU A 49 -6.76 -1.81 -9.84
N GLU A 50 -8.05 -1.63 -9.60
CA GLU A 50 -8.72 -0.33 -9.49
C GLU A 50 -8.23 0.43 -8.25
N PHE A 51 -8.10 -0.27 -7.12
CA PHE A 51 -7.56 0.33 -5.90
C PHE A 51 -6.10 0.73 -6.09
N TYR A 52 -5.30 -0.14 -6.71
CA TYR A 52 -3.92 0.16 -7.06
C TYR A 52 -3.82 1.38 -7.99
N ALA A 53 -4.66 1.44 -9.04
CA ALA A 53 -4.68 2.55 -10.00
C ALA A 53 -5.08 3.88 -9.35
N LEU A 54 -6.06 3.88 -8.44
CA LEU A 54 -6.48 5.07 -7.69
C LEU A 54 -5.36 5.62 -6.79
N ILE A 55 -4.64 4.74 -6.09
CA ILE A 55 -3.49 5.17 -5.28
C ILE A 55 -2.35 5.66 -6.18
N ALA A 56 -2.10 4.96 -7.29
CA ALA A 56 -1.05 5.32 -8.24
C ALA A 56 -1.31 6.66 -8.96
N SER A 57 -2.57 7.06 -9.17
CA SER A 57 -2.90 8.36 -9.78
C SER A 57 -2.55 9.54 -8.88
N VAL A 58 -2.44 9.32 -7.57
CA VAL A 58 -2.02 10.35 -6.60
C VAL A 58 -0.49 10.29 -6.40
N ASN A 59 0.05 9.09 -6.24
CA ASN A 59 1.49 8.85 -6.13
C ASN A 59 1.80 7.42 -6.57
N TYR A 60 2.46 7.26 -7.70
CA TYR A 60 2.77 5.94 -8.26
C TYR A 60 3.65 5.07 -7.35
N VAL A 61 4.42 5.68 -6.43
CA VAL A 61 5.22 4.96 -5.42
C VAL A 61 4.34 4.50 -4.24
N ALA A 62 3.25 5.19 -3.94
CA ALA A 62 2.31 4.81 -2.86
C ALA A 62 1.60 3.48 -3.14
N ALA A 63 1.41 3.14 -4.41
CA ALA A 63 0.83 1.86 -4.79
C ALA A 63 1.74 0.68 -4.39
N ASN A 64 3.06 0.86 -4.37
CA ASN A 64 3.97 -0.16 -3.84
C ASN A 64 3.91 -0.25 -2.31
N VAL A 65 3.59 0.85 -1.62
CA VAL A 65 3.35 0.85 -0.16
C VAL A 65 2.08 0.08 0.19
N VAL A 66 1.00 0.17 -0.59
CA VAL A 66 -0.21 -0.67 -0.44
C VAL A 66 0.15 -2.15 -0.41
N ARG A 67 0.92 -2.61 -1.41
CA ARG A 67 1.31 -4.01 -1.54
C ARG A 67 2.13 -4.50 -0.34
N ILE A 68 3.09 -3.70 0.12
CA ILE A 68 3.91 -4.03 1.30
C ILE A 68 3.08 -4.02 2.59
N SER A 69 2.06 -3.16 2.64
CA SER A 69 1.20 -2.96 3.79
C SER A 69 0.23 -4.12 4.02
N CYS A 70 -0.14 -4.88 2.98
CA CYS A 70 -1.06 -6.01 3.06
C CYS A 70 -0.71 -7.01 4.19
N ASN A 71 0.54 -7.48 4.25
CA ASN A 71 0.98 -8.43 5.27
C ASN A 71 0.85 -7.87 6.69
N LYS A 72 1.18 -6.58 6.87
CA LYS A 72 1.08 -5.91 8.18
C LYS A 72 -0.36 -5.69 8.60
N VAL A 73 -1.24 -5.32 7.67
CA VAL A 73 -2.67 -5.17 7.92
C VAL A 73 -3.28 -6.49 8.37
N LEU A 74 -2.91 -7.61 7.72
CA LEU A 74 -3.35 -8.94 8.11
C LEU A 74 -2.92 -9.30 9.54
N ASP A 75 -1.66 -9.04 9.90
CA ASP A 75 -1.14 -9.33 11.25
C ASP A 75 -1.82 -8.46 12.32
N LEU A 76 -1.99 -7.16 12.05
CA LEU A 76 -2.67 -6.25 12.96
C LEU A 76 -4.14 -6.62 13.16
N LEU A 77 -4.85 -6.97 12.09
CA LEU A 77 -6.24 -7.41 12.21
C LEU A 77 -6.34 -8.70 13.03
N LYS A 78 -5.51 -9.70 12.75
CA LYS A 78 -5.47 -10.94 13.56
C LYS A 78 -5.25 -10.64 15.04
N SER A 79 -4.30 -9.76 15.38
CA SER A 79 -4.07 -9.36 16.78
C SER A 79 -5.28 -8.63 17.38
N SER A 80 -5.95 -7.75 16.62
CA SER A 80 -7.15 -7.06 17.11
C SER A 80 -8.32 -8.00 17.36
N PHE A 81 -8.49 -9.03 16.52
CA PHE A 81 -9.53 -10.05 16.69
C PHE A 81 -9.23 -11.00 17.86
N LEU A 82 -7.95 -11.29 18.14
CA LEU A 82 -7.56 -12.10 19.30
C LEU A 82 -7.80 -11.36 20.62
N ILE A 83 -7.60 -10.04 20.66
CA ILE A 83 -7.83 -9.22 21.85
C ILE A 83 -9.33 -9.09 22.19
N HIS A 84 -10.23 -9.21 21.21
CA HIS A 84 -11.68 -9.11 21.42
C HIS A 84 -12.37 -10.47 21.68
N LYS A 85 -11.60 -11.54 21.92
CA LYS A 85 -12.13 -12.90 22.10
C LYS A 85 -12.03 -13.42 23.55
N ASP A 86 -11.49 -12.61 24.47
CA ASP A 86 -11.53 -12.81 25.92
C ASP A 86 -12.63 -11.93 26.56
#